data_AF-A0A5N7IX47-F1
#
_entry.id   AF-A0A5N7IX47-F1
#
_cell.length_a   1.000
_cell.length_b   1.000
_cell.length_c   1.000
_cell.angle_alpha   90.00
_cell.angle_beta   90.00
_cell.angle_gamma   90.00
#
_symmetry.space_group_name_H-M   'P 1'
#
loop_
_entity.id
_entity.type
_entity.pdbx_description
1 polymer ?
#
loop_
_entity_poly.entity_id
_entity_poly.type
_entity_poly.pdbx_seq_one_letter_code
_entity_poly.pdbx_strand_id
1 'polypeptide(L)'
;MRSWLEIVGFEIKIQAKSKCFWLLTCMLLVVSISASIKYFNHYQLKTPADLTSILSSSTAGDVSIPVSGKDRNAYFIKGISNTFIKNNKQDSGKIIKWLSLKIYSSETWTKDTLRAVERELYQKFPSIKIYPQDMLYNNYTMSADKLDATYPEFMSYLHKTNQTFSTSFARQYAQDTAMYVSIIFILFFAFLFQKELQPSLHDLLLSKQISKLTYITARFAGAFSMCLFAIAFNTLIFSIWETIFCFKLGMPLYLGALWTNILFYTVPTILFYASLMVLVSLLFRNGFAAIPLFFITILASMMTTTLSDGTCVQCMWLAPIISYDKFYHLVPHSQMQAYIINRIGLCILGVICLLTSCHIWARTSEAGKQSKKFKISHVSSIKHLNPPKNIGAFAFVKYNAKIAASPIQLFIAFILLLFTITTMLTENRGVTEIGRSILGSIAWASVIVFSNIYSIEYSHKTMDNFYLTNRNKLGIMARRIFINLCFIFIMVSIVFFIDLFLTDKSHGNVIGTIILMSYFKTIITCMSCSLFFGVCSMTISNFFCTGIGGIVGGFIINAIFLSTAVANRYSIFNIYISNLSYTNINQDRALWWKSAIIFIGISLMIFMLNKWTIYRSNKVELRVKHSTIKPMCI
;
A
#
# COMPACT_ATOMS: atom_id res chain seq x y z
N MET A 1 9.08 37.99 4.91
CA MET A 1 9.45 37.19 3.72
C MET A 1 10.88 36.67 3.80
N ARG A 2 11.89 37.52 4.07
CA ARG A 2 13.31 37.11 4.19
C ARG A 2 13.55 35.93 5.15
N SER A 3 13.06 36.01 6.39
CA SER A 3 13.20 34.92 7.37
C SER A 3 12.50 33.62 6.96
N TRP A 4 11.45 33.69 6.15
CA TRP A 4 10.76 32.51 5.61
C TRP A 4 11.65 31.79 4.60
N LEU A 5 12.21 32.54 3.65
CA LEU A 5 13.12 32.01 2.63
C LEU A 5 14.39 31.41 3.24
N GLU A 6 14.95 32.05 4.27
CA GLU A 6 16.11 31.54 4.99
C GLU A 6 15.83 30.18 5.65
N ILE A 7 14.66 30.00 6.25
CA ILE A 7 14.25 28.71 6.84
C ILE A 7 14.02 27.65 5.75
N VAL A 8 13.36 28.01 4.64
CA VAL A 8 13.17 27.09 3.50
C VAL A 8 14.52 26.61 2.96
N GLY A 9 15.45 27.54 2.68
CA GLY A 9 16.78 27.22 2.19
C GLY A 9 17.59 26.38 3.18
N PHE A 10 17.46 26.65 4.47
CA PHE A 10 18.08 25.84 5.52
C PHE A 10 17.55 24.41 5.55
N GLU A 11 16.23 24.22 5.47
CA GLU A 11 15.60 22.91 5.45
C GLU A 11 16.03 22.13 4.18
N ILE A 12 16.01 22.77 3.01
CA ILE A 12 16.53 22.20 1.75
C ILE A 12 17.96 21.70 1.94
N LYS A 13 18.85 22.53 2.51
CA LYS A 13 20.25 22.17 2.75
C LYS A 13 20.41 21.00 3.72
N ILE A 14 19.57 20.90 4.75
CA ILE A 14 19.54 19.75 5.66
C ILE A 14 19.16 18.48 4.91
N GLN A 15 18.07 18.53 4.15
CA GLN A 15 17.56 17.35 3.46
C GLN A 15 18.48 16.91 2.32
N ALA A 16 19.06 17.85 1.57
CA ALA A 16 20.06 17.54 0.54
C ALA A 16 21.33 16.88 1.10
N LYS A 17 21.68 17.13 2.36
CA LYS A 17 22.80 16.44 3.06
C LYS A 17 22.38 15.13 3.72
N SER A 18 21.09 14.84 3.81
CA SER A 18 20.57 13.65 4.47
C SER A 18 20.81 12.41 3.61
N LYS A 19 21.57 11.45 4.14
CA LYS A 19 21.73 10.12 3.50
C LYS A 19 20.38 9.41 3.33
N CYS A 20 19.45 9.64 4.26
CA CYS A 20 18.11 9.07 4.20
C CYS A 20 17.34 9.60 2.99
N PHE A 21 17.42 10.90 2.70
CA PHE A 21 16.75 11.49 1.53
C PHE A 21 17.24 10.85 0.22
N TRP A 22 18.55 10.76 0.01
CA TRP A 22 19.10 10.16 -1.21
C TRP A 22 18.79 8.67 -1.32
N LEU A 23 18.77 7.94 -0.21
CA LEU A 23 18.33 6.55 -0.17
C LEU A 23 16.86 6.42 -0.61
N LEU A 24 15.96 7.26 -0.10
CA LEU A 24 14.55 7.28 -0.50
C LEU A 24 14.38 7.67 -1.99
N THR A 25 15.16 8.62 -2.48
CA THR A 25 15.17 8.99 -3.91
C THR A 25 15.65 7.84 -4.80
N CYS A 26 16.71 7.14 -4.40
CA CYS A 26 17.17 5.93 -5.11
C CYS A 26 16.11 4.81 -5.07
N MET A 27 15.45 4.64 -3.93
CA MET A 27 14.36 3.66 -3.79
C MET A 27 13.18 4.01 -4.71
N LEU A 28 12.79 5.28 -4.79
CA LEU A 28 11.76 5.74 -5.71
C LEU A 28 12.13 5.40 -7.16
N LEU A 29 13.37 5.68 -7.56
CA LEU A 29 13.87 5.34 -8.90
C LEU A 29 13.75 3.84 -9.20
N VAL A 30 14.25 2.98 -8.30
CA VAL A 30 14.23 1.52 -8.48
C VAL A 30 12.79 1.00 -8.60
N VAL A 31 11.88 1.48 -7.74
CA VAL A 31 10.48 1.08 -7.78
C VAL A 31 9.84 1.54 -9.08
N SER A 32 10.03 2.80 -9.48
CA SER A 32 9.52 3.31 -10.76
C SER A 32 10.06 2.53 -11.95
N ILE A 33 11.35 2.20 -11.99
CA ILE A 33 11.93 1.38 -13.07
C ILE A 33 11.26 0.00 -13.10
N SER A 34 11.17 -0.68 -11.95
CA SER A 34 10.57 -2.01 -11.87
C SER A 34 9.11 -2.03 -12.33
N ALA A 35 8.35 -0.98 -12.00
CA ALA A 35 6.95 -0.85 -12.38
C ALA A 35 6.80 -0.50 -13.86
N SER A 36 7.67 0.35 -14.41
CA SER A 36 7.53 0.88 -15.75
C SER A 36 8.06 -0.04 -16.85
N ILE A 37 8.98 -0.97 -16.55
CA ILE A 37 9.55 -1.92 -17.54
C ILE A 37 8.46 -2.69 -18.29
N LYS A 38 7.37 -3.08 -17.62
CA LYS A 38 6.27 -3.82 -18.26
C LYS A 38 5.64 -3.03 -19.41
N TYR A 39 5.56 -1.70 -19.30
CA TYR A 39 4.95 -0.87 -20.33
C TYR A 39 5.77 -0.86 -21.63
N PHE A 40 7.09 -0.75 -21.50
CA PHE A 40 8.02 -0.73 -22.63
C PHE A 40 8.20 -2.09 -23.32
N ASN A 41 7.98 -3.20 -22.59
CA ASN A 41 8.12 -4.54 -23.15
C ASN A 41 6.81 -5.10 -23.73
N HIS A 42 5.68 -4.84 -23.07
CA HIS A 42 4.41 -5.54 -23.35
C HIS A 42 3.47 -4.78 -24.28
N TYR A 43 3.53 -3.44 -24.34
CA TYR A 43 2.56 -2.62 -25.09
C TYR A 43 3.13 -2.04 -26.38
N GLN A 44 3.99 -2.80 -27.06
CA GLN A 44 4.50 -2.44 -28.38
C GLN A 44 3.45 -2.75 -29.45
N LEU A 45 2.54 -1.82 -29.74
CA LEU A 45 1.50 -2.04 -30.76
C LEU A 45 1.98 -1.66 -32.17
N LYS A 46 2.77 -2.52 -32.81
CA LYS A 46 3.20 -2.33 -34.21
C LYS A 46 2.54 -3.26 -35.20
N THR A 47 2.29 -4.50 -34.78
CA THR A 47 1.83 -5.58 -35.63
C THR A 47 0.55 -6.20 -35.09
N PRO A 48 -0.27 -6.84 -35.96
CA PRO A 48 -1.41 -7.63 -35.49
C PRO A 48 -1.01 -8.74 -34.50
N ALA A 49 0.20 -9.28 -34.62
CA ALA A 49 0.73 -10.28 -33.70
C ALA A 49 0.89 -9.71 -32.28
N ASP A 50 1.31 -8.47 -32.14
CA ASP A 50 1.46 -7.80 -30.84
C ASP A 50 0.10 -7.68 -30.14
N LEU A 51 -0.95 -7.28 -30.85
CA LEU A 51 -2.31 -7.24 -30.30
C LEU A 51 -2.78 -8.61 -29.84
N THR A 52 -2.58 -9.65 -30.65
CA THR A 52 -2.96 -11.03 -30.26
C THR A 52 -2.18 -11.53 -29.05
N SER A 53 -0.92 -11.13 -28.89
CA SER A 53 -0.11 -11.47 -27.74
C SER A 53 -0.67 -10.84 -26.46
N ILE A 54 -1.09 -9.57 -26.50
CA ILE A 54 -1.66 -8.88 -25.35
C ILE A 54 -3.05 -9.46 -25.00
N LEU A 55 -3.88 -9.73 -26.01
CA LEU A 55 -5.20 -10.36 -25.81
C LEU A 55 -5.11 -11.77 -25.21
N SER A 56 -4.04 -12.51 -25.50
CA SER A 56 -3.79 -13.84 -24.92
C SER A 56 -3.25 -13.80 -23.48
N SER A 57 -2.87 -12.62 -22.99
CA SER A 57 -2.31 -12.41 -21.65
C SER A 57 -3.37 -11.94 -20.66
N SER A 58 -3.03 -11.90 -19.37
CA SER A 58 -3.91 -11.38 -18.31
C SER A 58 -4.24 -9.88 -18.44
N THR A 59 -3.61 -9.17 -19.38
CA THR A 59 -3.79 -7.73 -19.61
C THR A 59 -4.69 -7.44 -20.82
N ALA A 60 -5.51 -8.39 -21.27
CA ALA A 60 -6.40 -8.21 -22.40
C ALA A 60 -7.33 -6.98 -22.26
N GLY A 61 -7.69 -6.60 -21.03
CA GLY A 61 -8.50 -5.41 -20.74
C GLY A 61 -7.85 -4.09 -21.18
N ASP A 62 -6.52 -4.02 -21.27
CA ASP A 62 -5.79 -2.81 -21.64
C ASP A 62 -5.94 -2.42 -23.11
N VAL A 63 -6.30 -3.40 -23.96
CA VAL A 63 -6.41 -3.25 -25.41
C VAL A 63 -7.84 -3.50 -25.89
N SER A 64 -8.79 -3.30 -24.97
CA SER A 64 -10.21 -3.40 -25.25
C SER A 64 -10.77 -2.09 -25.80
N ILE A 65 -11.92 -2.16 -26.49
CA ILE A 65 -12.64 -0.96 -26.98
C ILE A 65 -13.89 -0.74 -26.13
N PRO A 66 -14.07 0.43 -25.50
CA PRO A 66 -15.29 0.70 -24.75
C PRO A 66 -16.48 0.81 -25.70
N VAL A 67 -17.57 0.09 -25.40
CA VAL A 67 -18.81 0.07 -26.18
C VAL A 67 -20.00 0.50 -25.34
N SER A 68 -20.94 1.23 -25.93
CA SER A 68 -22.13 1.77 -25.26
C SER A 68 -23.39 1.62 -26.11
N GLY A 69 -24.56 1.66 -25.46
CA GLY A 69 -25.85 1.64 -26.15
C GLY A 69 -26.09 0.35 -26.95
N LYS A 70 -26.55 0.51 -28.20
CA LYS A 70 -26.92 -0.62 -29.07
C LYS A 70 -25.76 -1.57 -29.39
N ASP A 71 -24.55 -1.03 -29.53
CA ASP A 71 -23.34 -1.83 -29.80
C ASP A 71 -22.96 -2.69 -28.59
N ARG A 72 -23.09 -2.14 -27.37
CA ARG A 72 -22.92 -2.89 -26.12
C ARG A 72 -23.95 -4.01 -25.99
N ASN A 73 -25.21 -3.73 -26.32
CA ASN A 73 -26.28 -4.74 -26.30
C ASN A 73 -26.00 -5.87 -27.28
N ALA A 74 -25.51 -5.56 -28.48
CA ALA A 74 -25.12 -6.57 -29.46
C ALA A 74 -23.95 -7.44 -28.97
N TYR A 75 -22.92 -6.82 -28.39
CA TYR A 75 -21.78 -7.52 -27.83
C TYR A 75 -22.15 -8.38 -26.61
N PHE A 76 -23.01 -7.86 -25.72
CA PHE A 76 -23.58 -8.59 -24.59
C PHE A 76 -24.32 -9.85 -25.03
N ILE A 77 -25.23 -9.72 -26.00
CA ILE A 77 -25.99 -10.85 -26.54
C ILE A 77 -25.04 -11.88 -27.17
N LYS A 78 -24.02 -11.45 -27.93
CA LYS A 78 -23.01 -12.36 -28.50
C LYS A 78 -22.29 -13.16 -27.41
N GLY A 79 -21.82 -12.49 -26.36
CA GLY A 79 -21.11 -13.12 -25.23
C GLY A 79 -21.98 -14.14 -24.49
N ILE A 80 -23.22 -13.77 -24.17
CA ILE A 80 -24.18 -14.66 -23.51
C ILE A 80 -24.60 -15.83 -24.39
N SER A 81 -24.78 -15.59 -25.70
CA SER A 81 -25.17 -16.63 -26.66
C SER A 81 -24.15 -17.76 -26.66
N ASN A 82 -22.85 -17.43 -26.66
CA ASN A 82 -21.78 -18.44 -26.59
C ASN A 82 -21.86 -19.29 -25.31
N THR A 83 -22.18 -18.66 -24.17
CA THR A 83 -22.37 -19.37 -22.89
C THR A 83 -23.56 -20.31 -22.93
N PHE A 84 -24.70 -19.86 -23.46
CA PHE A 84 -25.89 -20.71 -23.59
C PHE A 84 -25.73 -21.83 -24.62
N ILE A 85 -25.06 -21.58 -25.74
CA ILE A 85 -24.76 -22.61 -26.75
C ILE A 85 -23.87 -23.71 -26.14
N LYS A 86 -22.88 -23.33 -25.33
CA LYS A 86 -21.97 -24.27 -24.67
C LYS A 86 -22.67 -25.13 -23.61
N ASN A 87 -23.57 -24.53 -22.83
CA ASN A 87 -24.14 -25.17 -21.64
C ASN A 87 -25.55 -25.77 -21.86
N ASN A 88 -26.35 -25.25 -22.80
CA ASN A 88 -27.75 -25.64 -23.04
C ASN A 88 -28.03 -25.81 -24.56
N LYS A 89 -27.43 -26.83 -25.17
CA LYS A 89 -27.46 -27.05 -26.64
C LYS A 89 -28.87 -27.11 -27.25
N GLN A 90 -29.86 -27.66 -26.54
CA GLN A 90 -31.19 -27.97 -27.11
C GLN A 90 -32.13 -26.75 -27.22
N ASP A 91 -32.08 -25.81 -26.26
CA ASP A 91 -32.99 -24.64 -26.21
C ASP A 91 -32.30 -23.30 -26.50
N SER A 92 -30.98 -23.30 -26.69
CA SER A 92 -30.15 -22.09 -26.88
C SER A 92 -30.73 -21.11 -27.91
N GLY A 93 -31.15 -21.58 -29.08
CA GLY A 93 -31.70 -20.71 -30.14
C GLY A 93 -33.00 -19.98 -29.75
N LYS A 94 -33.89 -20.62 -28.99
CA LYS A 94 -35.14 -19.99 -28.51
C LYS A 94 -34.86 -18.97 -27.41
N ILE A 95 -33.96 -19.32 -26.50
CA ILE A 95 -33.52 -18.45 -25.41
C ILE A 95 -32.86 -17.19 -25.97
N ILE A 96 -31.91 -17.33 -26.90
CA ILE A 96 -31.18 -16.21 -27.51
C ILE A 96 -32.15 -15.28 -28.23
N LYS A 97 -33.08 -15.82 -29.04
CA LYS A 97 -34.07 -15.01 -29.76
C LYS A 97 -34.99 -14.21 -28.82
N TRP A 98 -35.44 -14.83 -27.73
CA TRP A 98 -36.26 -14.14 -26.74
C TRP A 98 -35.46 -13.05 -26.00
N LEU A 99 -34.25 -13.39 -25.56
CA LEU A 99 -33.38 -12.46 -24.84
C LEU A 99 -32.97 -11.29 -25.73
N SER A 100 -32.64 -11.52 -27.00
CA SER A 100 -32.30 -10.44 -27.94
C SER A 100 -33.45 -9.44 -28.09
N LEU A 101 -34.69 -9.93 -28.25
CA LEU A 101 -35.86 -9.05 -28.36
C LEU A 101 -36.05 -8.19 -27.11
N LYS A 102 -35.86 -8.76 -25.93
CA LYS A 102 -35.99 -8.03 -24.66
C LYS A 102 -34.84 -7.04 -24.46
N ILE A 103 -33.60 -7.42 -24.78
CA ILE A 103 -32.42 -6.57 -24.57
C ILE A 103 -32.34 -5.40 -25.56
N TYR A 104 -32.73 -5.61 -26.82
CA TYR A 104 -32.77 -4.53 -27.81
C TYR A 104 -33.89 -3.51 -27.57
N SER A 105 -34.83 -3.77 -26.65
CA SER A 105 -35.91 -2.83 -26.34
C SER A 105 -35.47 -1.63 -25.49
N SER A 106 -34.27 -1.66 -24.90
CA SER A 106 -33.71 -0.56 -24.11
C SER A 106 -32.24 -0.33 -24.46
N GLU A 107 -31.81 0.94 -24.47
CA GLU A 107 -30.42 1.28 -24.75
C GLU A 107 -29.49 1.09 -23.54
N THR A 108 -30.04 1.16 -22.32
CA THR A 108 -29.28 0.97 -21.09
C THR A 108 -30.04 0.08 -20.12
N TRP A 109 -29.27 -0.62 -19.28
CA TRP A 109 -29.78 -1.63 -18.38
C TRP A 109 -29.18 -1.43 -16.99
N THR A 110 -30.06 -1.43 -15.97
CA THR A 110 -29.69 -1.33 -14.56
C THR A 110 -29.65 -2.71 -13.91
N LYS A 111 -29.05 -2.81 -12.73
CA LYS A 111 -29.00 -4.07 -11.97
C LYS A 111 -30.39 -4.66 -11.73
N ASP A 112 -31.34 -3.84 -11.29
CA ASP A 112 -32.69 -4.31 -10.93
C ASP A 112 -33.53 -4.71 -12.14
N THR A 113 -33.37 -3.99 -13.27
CA THR A 113 -34.06 -4.33 -14.52
C THR A 113 -33.51 -5.62 -15.12
N LEU A 114 -32.20 -5.85 -15.11
CA LEU A 114 -31.61 -7.12 -15.54
C LEU A 114 -31.99 -8.28 -14.63
N ARG A 115 -32.08 -8.07 -13.32
CA ARG A 115 -32.61 -9.07 -12.38
C ARG A 115 -34.07 -9.43 -12.65
N ALA A 116 -34.88 -8.48 -13.11
CA ALA A 116 -36.26 -8.76 -13.52
C ALA A 116 -36.29 -9.61 -14.80
N VAL A 117 -35.49 -9.25 -15.80
CA VAL A 117 -35.35 -10.03 -17.04
C VAL A 117 -34.81 -11.44 -16.75
N GLU A 118 -33.86 -11.58 -15.83
CA GLU A 118 -33.31 -12.86 -15.42
C GLU A 118 -34.37 -13.75 -14.74
N ARG A 119 -35.24 -13.18 -13.90
CA ARG A 119 -36.37 -13.91 -13.32
C ARG A 119 -37.38 -14.36 -14.36
N GLU A 120 -37.73 -13.50 -15.31
CA GLU A 120 -38.60 -13.86 -16.44
C GLU A 120 -37.99 -15.00 -17.28
N LEU A 121 -36.67 -14.95 -17.50
CA LEU A 121 -35.93 -15.97 -18.24
C LEU A 121 -36.06 -17.34 -17.57
N TYR A 122 -35.83 -17.43 -16.25
CA TYR A 122 -35.93 -18.68 -15.51
C TYR A 122 -37.36 -19.22 -15.42
N GLN A 123 -38.37 -18.35 -15.35
CA GLN A 123 -39.78 -18.77 -15.40
C GLN A 123 -40.15 -19.35 -16.77
N LYS A 124 -39.65 -18.76 -17.85
CA LYS A 124 -40.00 -19.13 -19.22
C LYS A 124 -39.24 -20.35 -19.74
N PHE A 125 -38.02 -20.57 -19.24
CA PHE A 125 -37.15 -21.67 -19.65
C PHE A 125 -36.65 -22.44 -18.41
N PRO A 126 -37.45 -23.38 -17.88
CA PRO A 126 -37.07 -24.19 -16.71
C PRO A 126 -35.86 -25.08 -16.94
N SER A 127 -35.48 -25.32 -18.22
CA SER A 127 -34.32 -26.09 -18.63
C SER A 127 -32.97 -25.44 -18.28
N ILE A 128 -32.97 -24.15 -17.91
CA ILE A 128 -31.77 -23.44 -17.47
C ILE A 128 -31.44 -23.83 -16.02
N LYS A 129 -30.37 -24.61 -15.80
CA LYS A 129 -29.82 -24.86 -14.46
C LYS A 129 -29.55 -23.53 -13.75
N ILE A 130 -29.97 -23.41 -12.48
CA ILE A 130 -29.85 -22.19 -11.66
C ILE A 130 -28.41 -21.67 -11.74
N TYR A 131 -28.21 -20.57 -12.46
CA TYR A 131 -26.93 -19.85 -12.50
C TYR A 131 -26.77 -19.00 -11.24
N PRO A 132 -25.55 -18.53 -10.94
CA PRO A 132 -25.33 -17.59 -9.85
C PRO A 132 -26.25 -16.38 -10.00
N GLN A 133 -26.80 -15.90 -8.89
CA GLN A 133 -27.59 -14.68 -8.86
C GLN A 133 -26.82 -13.53 -9.52
N ASP A 134 -27.51 -12.70 -10.31
CA ASP A 134 -26.95 -11.57 -11.07
C ASP A 134 -26.11 -11.97 -12.30
N MET A 135 -26.33 -13.14 -12.90
CA MET A 135 -25.54 -13.60 -14.05
C MET A 135 -25.69 -12.67 -15.27
N LEU A 136 -26.91 -12.23 -15.58
CA LEU A 136 -27.13 -11.28 -16.69
C LEU A 136 -26.47 -9.94 -16.41
N TYR A 137 -26.57 -9.47 -15.16
CA TYR A 137 -25.94 -8.22 -14.75
C TYR A 137 -24.41 -8.29 -14.86
N ASN A 138 -23.78 -9.33 -14.31
CA ASN A 138 -22.32 -9.52 -14.36
C ASN A 138 -21.81 -9.66 -15.81
N ASN A 139 -22.53 -10.37 -16.68
CA ASN A 139 -22.15 -10.44 -18.09
C ASN A 139 -22.33 -9.09 -18.80
N TYR A 140 -23.35 -8.30 -18.43
CA TYR A 140 -23.58 -6.98 -19.01
C TYR A 140 -22.53 -5.96 -18.55
N THR A 141 -22.05 -6.05 -17.31
CA THR A 141 -20.95 -5.22 -16.83
C THR A 141 -19.65 -5.55 -17.58
N MET A 142 -19.35 -6.84 -17.79
CA MET A 142 -18.19 -7.28 -18.57
C MET A 142 -18.29 -6.93 -20.07
N SER A 143 -19.51 -6.76 -20.61
CA SER A 143 -19.71 -6.40 -22.01
C SER A 143 -19.52 -4.90 -22.30
N ALA A 144 -19.20 -4.08 -21.30
CA ALA A 144 -18.86 -2.68 -21.49
C ALA A 144 -17.58 -2.50 -22.32
N ASP A 145 -16.72 -3.52 -22.34
CA ASP A 145 -15.46 -3.51 -23.08
C ASP A 145 -15.42 -4.66 -24.08
N LYS A 146 -15.24 -4.32 -25.36
CA LYS A 146 -15.04 -5.28 -26.43
C LYS A 146 -13.62 -5.82 -26.37
N LEU A 147 -13.48 -7.09 -26.02
CA LEU A 147 -12.20 -7.80 -25.86
C LEU A 147 -11.78 -8.57 -27.12
N ASP A 148 -12.66 -8.71 -28.12
CA ASP A 148 -12.40 -9.41 -29.39
C ASP A 148 -12.19 -8.43 -30.57
N ALA A 149 -11.73 -7.21 -30.27
CA ALA A 149 -11.48 -6.20 -31.29
C ALA A 149 -10.37 -6.63 -32.26
N THR A 150 -10.58 -6.38 -33.56
CA THR A 150 -9.55 -6.62 -34.57
C THR A 150 -8.49 -5.52 -34.56
N TYR A 151 -7.27 -5.81 -35.01
CA TYR A 151 -6.19 -4.81 -35.11
C TYR A 151 -6.59 -3.51 -35.81
N PRO A 152 -7.21 -3.52 -37.00
CA PRO A 152 -7.64 -2.28 -37.65
C PRO A 152 -8.71 -1.53 -36.86
N GLU A 153 -9.64 -2.25 -36.22
CA GLU A 153 -10.68 -1.64 -35.38
C GLU A 153 -10.07 -0.92 -34.16
N PHE A 154 -9.11 -1.57 -33.50
CA PHE A 154 -8.43 -1.00 -32.34
C PHE A 154 -7.57 0.22 -32.72
N MET A 155 -6.80 0.14 -33.82
CA MET A 155 -6.01 1.27 -34.30
C MET A 155 -6.90 2.45 -34.73
N SER A 156 -8.07 2.17 -35.33
CA SER A 156 -9.06 3.20 -35.66
C SER A 156 -9.59 3.89 -34.40
N TYR A 157 -9.87 3.13 -33.33
CA TYR A 157 -10.26 3.69 -32.03
C TYR A 157 -9.17 4.60 -31.44
N LEU A 158 -7.90 4.17 -31.45
CA LEU A 158 -6.78 4.99 -30.94
C LEU A 158 -6.65 6.31 -31.72
N HIS A 159 -6.75 6.25 -33.04
CA HIS A 159 -6.69 7.43 -33.89
C HIS A 159 -7.86 8.39 -33.63
N LYS A 160 -9.10 7.86 -33.50
CA LYS A 160 -10.28 8.67 -33.19
C LYS A 160 -10.20 9.35 -31.83
N THR A 161 -9.59 8.69 -30.85
CA THR A 161 -9.49 9.18 -29.46
C THR A 161 -8.19 9.95 -29.18
N ASN A 162 -7.31 10.10 -30.18
CA ASN A 162 -5.96 10.62 -30.04
C ASN A 162 -5.17 9.96 -28.89
N GLN A 163 -5.46 8.69 -28.59
CA GLN A 163 -4.69 7.94 -27.60
C GLN A 163 -3.44 7.37 -28.26
N THR A 164 -2.29 7.80 -27.76
CA THR A 164 -0.97 7.30 -28.15
C THR A 164 -0.37 6.53 -26.99
N PHE A 165 0.65 5.70 -27.27
CA PHE A 165 1.45 5.08 -26.22
C PHE A 165 1.96 6.14 -25.23
N SER A 166 2.43 7.29 -25.73
CA SER A 166 2.98 8.36 -24.91
C SER A 166 1.94 8.95 -23.94
N THR A 167 0.73 9.25 -24.42
CA THR A 167 -0.34 9.80 -23.56
C THR A 167 -0.84 8.80 -22.52
N SER A 168 -0.92 7.51 -22.89
CA SER A 168 -1.33 6.43 -21.99
C SER A 168 -0.26 6.15 -20.93
N PHE A 169 0.99 6.04 -21.35
CA PHE A 169 2.13 5.85 -20.47
C PHE A 169 2.26 7.00 -19.48
N ALA A 170 2.16 8.25 -19.94
CA ALA A 170 2.28 9.41 -19.07
C ALA A 170 1.22 9.45 -17.96
N ARG A 171 -0.02 9.08 -18.27
CA ARG A 171 -1.11 9.00 -17.28
C ARG A 171 -0.82 7.93 -16.24
N GLN A 172 -0.49 6.72 -16.70
CA GLN A 172 -0.23 5.58 -15.82
C GLN A 172 0.98 5.82 -14.93
N TYR A 173 2.07 6.33 -15.52
CA TYR A 173 3.29 6.69 -14.81
C TYR A 173 3.01 7.71 -13.70
N ALA A 174 2.20 8.74 -13.96
CA ALA A 174 1.90 9.75 -12.95
C ALA A 174 1.06 9.19 -11.78
N GLN A 175 0.10 8.31 -12.07
CA GLN A 175 -0.71 7.63 -11.04
C GLN A 175 0.15 6.69 -10.18
N ASP A 176 0.97 5.86 -10.83
CA ASP A 176 1.92 4.96 -10.17
C ASP A 176 2.92 5.75 -9.32
N THR A 177 3.47 6.85 -9.86
CA THR A 177 4.40 7.73 -9.14
C THR A 177 3.71 8.37 -7.93
N ALA A 178 2.45 8.79 -8.05
CA ALA A 178 1.68 9.30 -6.92
C ALA A 178 1.59 8.27 -5.80
N MET A 179 1.36 6.99 -6.13
CA MET A 179 1.34 5.90 -5.16
C MET A 179 2.72 5.65 -4.54
N TYR A 180 3.78 5.52 -5.34
CA TYR A 180 5.12 5.20 -4.83
C TYR A 180 5.70 6.30 -3.97
N VAL A 181 5.58 7.56 -4.41
CA VAL A 181 6.03 8.70 -3.61
C VAL A 181 5.19 8.81 -2.35
N SER A 182 3.90 8.50 -2.42
CA SER A 182 3.06 8.45 -1.23
C SER A 182 3.60 7.41 -0.23
N ILE A 183 3.90 6.19 -0.63
CA ILE A 183 4.40 5.16 0.30
C ILE A 183 5.80 5.50 0.85
N ILE A 184 6.69 6.04 0.01
CA ILE A 184 8.11 6.25 0.34
C ILE A 184 8.34 7.55 1.11
N PHE A 185 7.75 8.67 0.67
CA PHE A 185 8.05 10.01 1.19
C PHE A 185 7.05 10.52 2.22
N ILE A 186 5.82 10.01 2.30
CA ILE A 186 4.84 10.52 3.30
C ILE A 186 5.25 10.16 4.73
N LEU A 187 5.90 9.01 4.92
CA LEU A 187 6.49 8.66 6.22
C LEU A 187 7.50 9.72 6.66
N PHE A 188 8.27 10.30 5.74
CA PHE A 188 9.20 11.38 6.06
C PHE A 188 8.48 12.64 6.57
N PHE A 189 7.32 13.02 6.02
CA PHE A 189 6.54 14.16 6.52
C PHE A 189 5.93 13.93 7.91
N ALA A 190 5.58 12.69 8.24
CA ALA A 190 5.07 12.32 9.57
C ALA A 190 6.07 12.64 10.70
N PHE A 191 7.36 12.58 10.39
CA PHE A 191 8.45 12.79 11.33
C PHE A 191 9.11 14.17 11.22
N LEU A 192 8.62 15.03 10.32
CA LEU A 192 9.24 16.33 10.00
C LEU A 192 9.46 17.21 11.25
N PHE A 193 8.49 17.19 12.18
CA PHE A 193 8.51 17.96 13.43
C PHE A 193 8.83 17.12 14.68
N GLN A 194 9.19 15.84 14.53
CA GLN A 194 9.30 14.93 15.68
C GLN A 194 10.45 15.30 16.62
N LYS A 195 11.55 15.87 16.11
CA LYS A 195 12.66 16.33 16.96
C LYS A 195 12.27 17.58 17.75
N GLU A 196 11.45 18.43 17.15
CA GLU A 196 11.02 19.72 17.71
C GLU A 196 9.81 19.61 18.63
N LEU A 197 9.11 18.48 18.60
CA LEU A 197 8.12 18.09 19.59
C LEU A 197 8.77 17.59 20.90
N GLN A 198 10.10 17.38 20.95
CA GLN A 198 10.79 17.04 22.19
C GLN A 198 10.78 18.23 23.17
N PRO A 199 10.50 18.01 24.48
CA PRO A 199 10.31 19.11 25.44
C PRO A 199 11.46 20.12 25.47
N SER A 200 12.70 19.64 25.46
CA SER A 200 13.91 20.48 25.54
C SER A 200 14.10 21.40 24.33
N LEU A 201 13.84 20.88 23.12
CA LEU A 201 14.01 21.63 21.87
C LEU A 201 12.79 22.52 21.59
N HIS A 202 11.60 22.06 21.97
CA HIS A 202 10.36 22.83 21.88
C HIS A 202 10.47 24.13 22.70
N ASP A 203 10.99 24.04 23.92
CA ASP A 203 11.18 25.20 24.80
C ASP A 203 12.18 26.22 24.24
N LEU A 204 13.23 25.77 23.55
CA LEU A 204 14.22 26.64 22.90
C LEU A 204 13.67 27.32 21.63
N LEU A 205 12.78 26.65 20.90
CA LEU A 205 12.13 27.24 19.73
C LEU A 205 11.11 28.31 20.13
N LEU A 206 10.46 28.14 21.28
CA LEU A 206 9.51 29.10 21.84
C LEU A 206 10.14 30.41 22.34
N SER A 207 11.45 30.41 22.60
CA SER A 207 12.17 31.62 23.01
C SER A 207 12.66 32.48 21.83
N LYS A 208 12.60 31.98 20.59
CA LYS A 208 12.97 32.75 19.40
C LYS A 208 11.80 33.61 18.91
N GLN A 209 12.11 34.83 18.46
CA GLN A 209 11.15 35.76 17.85
C GLN A 209 10.83 35.39 16.38
N ILE A 210 10.44 34.14 16.13
CA ILE A 210 10.01 33.70 14.80
C ILE A 210 8.50 33.46 14.86
N SER A 211 7.76 34.04 13.90
CA SER A 211 6.32 33.77 13.79
C SER A 211 6.08 32.28 13.57
N LYS A 212 5.19 31.71 14.38
CA LYS A 212 4.85 30.28 14.40
C LYS A 212 4.37 29.79 13.02
N LEU A 213 3.60 30.63 12.32
CA LEU A 213 3.10 30.36 10.97
C LEU A 213 4.24 30.35 9.95
N THR A 214 5.17 31.31 10.04
CA THR A 214 6.35 31.37 9.19
C THR A 214 7.22 30.13 9.37
N TYR A 215 7.39 29.65 10.60
CA TYR A 215 8.21 28.47 10.89
C TYR A 215 7.65 27.17 10.27
N ILE A 216 6.37 26.86 10.53
CA ILE A 216 5.75 25.61 10.03
C ILE A 216 5.68 25.61 8.51
N THR A 217 5.19 26.71 7.92
CA THR A 217 5.04 26.80 6.46
C THR A 217 6.39 26.77 5.75
N ALA A 218 7.43 27.40 6.31
CA ALA A 218 8.77 27.37 5.72
C ALA A 218 9.41 25.97 5.78
N ARG A 219 9.30 25.28 6.93
CA ARG A 219 9.84 23.90 7.03
C ARG A 219 9.08 22.92 6.14
N PHE A 220 7.75 23.03 6.11
CA PHE A 220 6.92 22.25 5.19
C PHE A 220 7.34 22.52 3.74
N ALA A 221 7.45 23.78 3.32
CA ALA A 221 7.82 24.14 1.96
C ALA A 221 9.23 23.65 1.58
N GLY A 222 10.20 23.73 2.50
CA GLY A 222 11.54 23.19 2.28
C GLY A 222 11.55 21.68 2.07
N ALA A 223 10.90 20.93 2.96
CA ALA A 223 10.74 19.48 2.83
C ALA A 223 9.95 19.08 1.56
N PHE A 224 8.87 19.79 1.26
CA PHE A 224 8.04 19.58 0.08
C PHE A 224 8.80 19.86 -1.22
N SER A 225 9.63 20.90 -1.27
CA SER A 225 10.46 21.20 -2.44
C SER A 225 11.46 20.08 -2.75
N MET A 226 12.04 19.44 -1.73
CA MET A 226 12.96 18.31 -1.91
C MET A 226 12.23 17.06 -2.39
N CYS A 227 10.99 16.84 -1.92
CA CYS A 227 10.11 15.80 -2.46
C CYS A 227 9.80 16.06 -3.95
N LEU A 228 9.41 17.29 -4.30
CA LEU A 228 9.19 17.69 -5.70
C LEU A 228 10.44 17.52 -6.56
N PHE A 229 11.62 17.82 -6.02
CA PHE A 229 12.89 17.58 -6.70
C PHE A 229 13.11 16.09 -7.00
N ALA A 230 12.86 15.20 -6.04
CA ALA A 230 12.97 13.75 -6.26
C ALA A 230 12.00 13.26 -7.36
N ILE A 231 10.77 13.77 -7.37
CA ILE A 231 9.77 13.46 -8.41
C ILE A 231 10.20 13.98 -9.77
N ALA A 232 10.67 15.23 -9.83
CA ALA A 232 11.14 15.86 -11.06
C ALA A 232 12.36 15.12 -11.63
N PHE A 233 13.31 14.75 -10.77
CA PHE A 233 14.47 13.96 -11.16
C PHE A 233 14.07 12.60 -11.74
N ASN A 234 13.16 11.88 -11.07
CA ASN A 234 12.63 10.61 -11.57
C ASN A 234 11.91 10.80 -12.92
N THR A 235 11.04 11.80 -13.01
CA THR A 235 10.26 12.10 -14.22
C THR A 235 11.14 12.49 -15.40
N LEU A 236 12.25 13.19 -15.17
CA LEU A 236 13.22 13.53 -16.20
C LEU A 236 13.84 12.27 -16.81
N ILE A 237 14.23 11.29 -16.00
CA ILE A 237 14.80 10.02 -16.48
C ILE A 237 13.78 9.27 -17.36
N PHE A 238 12.52 9.18 -16.92
CA PHE A 238 11.46 8.55 -17.72
C PHE A 238 11.10 9.35 -18.96
N SER A 239 11.20 10.67 -18.94
CA SER A 239 11.00 11.52 -20.12
C SER A 239 12.05 11.22 -21.20
N ILE A 240 13.32 11.07 -20.79
CA ILE A 240 14.39 10.68 -21.71
C ILE A 240 14.16 9.26 -22.24
N TRP A 241 13.81 8.31 -21.36
CA TRP A 241 13.57 6.93 -21.77
C TRP A 241 12.40 6.79 -22.74
N GLU A 242 11.26 7.43 -22.44
CA GLU A 242 10.09 7.47 -23.33
C GLU A 242 10.45 8.08 -24.70
N THR A 243 11.21 9.18 -24.71
CA THR A 243 11.65 9.83 -25.96
C THR A 243 12.48 8.87 -26.81
N ILE A 244 13.49 8.21 -26.21
CA ILE A 244 14.33 7.23 -26.91
C ILE A 244 13.49 6.07 -27.45
N PHE A 245 12.53 5.58 -26.66
CA PHE A 245 11.69 4.46 -27.01
C PHE A 245 10.74 4.80 -28.18
N CYS A 246 10.00 5.90 -28.08
CA CYS A 246 9.10 6.36 -29.14
C CYS A 246 9.87 6.66 -30.43
N PHE A 247 11.06 7.27 -30.34
CA PHE A 247 11.90 7.53 -31.52
C PHE A 247 12.37 6.24 -32.20
N LYS A 248 12.89 5.27 -31.43
CA LYS A 248 13.30 3.96 -31.97
C LYS A 248 12.15 3.19 -32.63
N LEU A 249 10.94 3.35 -32.10
CA LEU A 249 9.77 2.66 -32.61
C LEU A 249 8.98 3.46 -33.65
N GLY A 250 9.33 4.72 -33.93
CA GLY A 250 8.57 5.57 -34.85
C GLY A 250 7.14 5.87 -34.36
N MET A 251 6.92 5.86 -33.04
CA MET A 251 5.61 6.12 -32.44
C MET A 251 5.40 7.61 -32.17
N PRO A 252 4.15 8.11 -32.22
CA PRO A 252 3.85 9.50 -31.88
C PRO A 252 4.22 9.79 -30.42
N LEU A 253 4.99 10.86 -30.23
CA LEU A 253 5.48 11.32 -28.92
C LEU A 253 4.85 12.68 -28.59
N TYR A 254 4.25 12.79 -27.41
CA TYR A 254 3.77 14.08 -26.90
C TYR A 254 4.74 14.60 -25.84
N LEU A 255 5.65 15.47 -26.25
CA LEU A 255 6.61 16.10 -25.36
C LEU A 255 5.86 16.89 -24.27
N GLY A 256 6.14 16.56 -23.01
CA GLY A 256 5.50 17.19 -21.85
C GLY A 256 4.27 16.47 -21.30
N ALA A 257 3.78 15.39 -21.93
CA ALA A 257 2.66 14.59 -21.40
C ALA A 257 2.98 14.10 -19.98
N LEU A 258 4.19 13.60 -19.75
CA LEU A 258 4.63 13.15 -18.42
C LEU A 258 4.52 14.28 -17.38
N TRP A 259 5.04 15.47 -17.72
CA TRP A 259 5.06 16.60 -16.80
C TRP A 259 3.66 17.14 -16.48
N THR A 260 2.79 17.24 -17.48
CA THR A 260 1.40 17.68 -17.26
C THR A 260 0.63 16.68 -16.40
N ASN A 261 0.80 15.38 -16.64
CA ASN A 261 0.16 14.33 -15.83
C ASN A 261 0.73 14.27 -14.41
N ILE A 262 2.04 14.48 -14.20
CA ILE A 262 2.64 14.58 -12.86
C ILE A 262 2.08 15.78 -12.10
N LEU A 263 1.97 16.95 -12.74
CA LEU A 263 1.37 18.14 -12.13
C LEU A 263 -0.10 17.93 -11.80
N PHE A 264 -0.84 17.18 -12.62
CA PHE A 264 -2.27 16.94 -12.42
C PHE A 264 -2.57 15.84 -11.39
N TYR A 265 -1.92 14.68 -11.49
CA TYR A 265 -2.20 13.52 -10.63
C TYR A 265 -1.32 13.47 -9.38
N THR A 266 -0.02 13.70 -9.51
CA THR A 266 0.94 13.40 -8.45
C THR A 266 1.07 14.54 -7.44
N VAL A 267 1.21 15.79 -7.90
CA VAL A 267 1.46 16.93 -7.03
C VAL A 267 0.30 17.20 -6.05
N PRO A 268 -0.99 17.23 -6.47
CA PRO A 268 -2.11 17.44 -5.55
C PRO A 268 -2.22 16.34 -4.48
N THR A 269 -1.99 15.08 -4.87
CA THR A 269 -2.02 13.94 -3.95
C THR A 269 -0.95 14.07 -2.86
N ILE A 270 0.28 14.38 -3.25
CA ILE A 270 1.39 14.49 -2.28
C ILE A 270 1.21 15.72 -1.42
N LEU A 271 0.73 16.84 -1.97
CA LEU A 271 0.43 18.05 -1.20
C LEU A 271 -0.59 17.76 -0.10
N PHE A 272 -1.71 17.10 -0.44
CA PHE A 272 -2.73 16.72 0.52
C PHE A 272 -2.15 15.82 1.61
N TYR A 273 -1.49 14.73 1.21
CA TYR A 273 -0.98 13.77 2.17
C TYR A 273 0.14 14.33 3.07
N ALA A 274 1.10 15.05 2.50
CA ALA A 274 2.18 15.66 3.27
C ALA A 274 1.60 16.62 4.34
N SER A 275 0.61 17.42 3.95
CA SER A 275 -0.12 18.33 4.85
C SER A 275 -0.90 17.58 5.92
N LEU A 276 -1.59 16.49 5.55
CA LEU A 276 -2.34 15.64 6.49
C LEU A 276 -1.41 14.99 7.52
N MET A 277 -0.26 14.47 7.10
CA MET A 277 0.70 13.86 8.03
C MET A 277 1.27 14.86 9.01
N VAL A 278 1.58 16.08 8.56
CA VAL A 278 2.01 17.15 9.45
C VAL A 278 0.92 17.44 10.48
N LEU A 279 -0.33 17.63 10.04
CA LEU A 279 -1.46 17.89 10.94
C LEU A 279 -1.59 16.81 12.02
N VAL A 280 -1.61 15.55 11.59
CA VAL A 280 -1.84 14.41 12.49
C VAL A 280 -0.64 14.21 13.43
N SER A 281 0.58 14.38 12.93
CA SER A 281 1.80 14.30 13.76
C SER A 281 1.81 15.36 14.87
N LEU A 282 1.34 16.57 14.58
CA LEU A 282 1.24 17.66 15.55
C LEU A 282 0.08 17.45 16.52
N LEU A 283 -1.07 16.97 16.05
CA LEU A 283 -2.26 16.70 16.86
C LEU A 283 -1.96 15.67 17.96
N PHE A 284 -1.29 14.57 17.60
CA PHE A 284 -0.93 13.50 18.53
C PHE A 284 0.45 13.65 19.16
N ARG A 285 1.20 14.70 18.78
CA ARG A 285 2.62 14.90 19.14
C ARG A 285 3.49 13.67 18.90
N ASN A 286 3.14 12.88 17.88
CA ASN A 286 3.78 11.62 17.55
C ASN A 286 3.59 11.30 16.07
N GLY A 287 4.68 11.18 15.31
CA GLY A 287 4.63 10.84 13.88
C GLY A 287 4.05 9.47 13.59
N PHE A 288 4.16 8.51 14.52
CA PHE A 288 3.61 7.17 14.34
C PHE A 288 2.07 7.15 14.29
N ALA A 289 1.40 8.13 14.91
CA ALA A 289 -0.06 8.21 14.91
C ALA A 289 -0.63 8.56 13.52
N ALA A 290 0.19 9.15 12.65
CA ALA A 290 -0.23 9.55 11.30
C ALA A 290 -0.25 8.40 10.29
N ILE A 291 0.55 7.36 10.52
CA ILE A 291 0.69 6.18 9.66
C ILE A 291 -0.63 5.41 9.43
N PRO A 292 -1.45 5.07 10.45
CA PRO A 292 -2.71 4.36 10.22
C PRO A 292 -3.70 5.17 9.39
N LEU A 293 -3.82 6.47 9.66
CA LEU A 293 -4.75 7.34 8.94
C LEU A 293 -4.35 7.48 7.46
N PHE A 294 -3.03 7.48 7.18
CA PHE A 294 -2.53 7.40 5.81
C PHE A 294 -2.96 6.11 5.10
N PHE A 295 -2.85 4.94 5.75
CA PHE A 295 -3.30 3.71 5.12
C PHE A 295 -4.82 3.71 4.91
N ILE A 296 -5.63 4.12 5.89
CA ILE A 296 -7.09 4.23 5.75
C ILE A 296 -7.48 5.07 4.53
N THR A 297 -6.78 6.17 4.29
CA THR A 297 -7.07 7.07 3.17
C THR A 297 -6.61 6.49 1.82
N ILE A 298 -5.54 5.68 1.78
CA ILE A 298 -5.24 4.84 0.61
C ILE A 298 -6.37 3.83 0.38
N LEU A 299 -6.84 3.16 1.43
CA LEU A 299 -7.91 2.15 1.31
C LEU A 299 -9.20 2.77 0.77
N ALA A 300 -9.59 3.92 1.30
CA ALA A 300 -10.73 4.68 0.81
C ALA A 300 -10.56 5.07 -0.66
N SER A 301 -9.33 5.33 -1.10
CA SER A 301 -9.05 5.59 -2.52
C SER A 301 -9.36 4.39 -3.39
N MET A 302 -9.10 3.16 -2.94
CA MET A 302 -9.30 1.96 -3.77
C MET A 302 -10.77 1.51 -3.88
N MET A 303 -11.70 2.15 -3.17
CA MET A 303 -13.11 1.80 -3.24
C MET A 303 -13.71 2.12 -4.61
N THR A 304 -14.45 1.17 -5.18
CA THR A 304 -15.18 1.33 -6.44
C THR A 304 -16.68 1.42 -6.19
N THR A 305 -17.37 2.22 -7.00
CA THR A 305 -18.82 2.32 -7.07
C THR A 305 -19.32 1.90 -8.44
N THR A 306 -20.47 1.25 -8.50
CA THR A 306 -21.13 0.88 -9.76
C THR A 306 -22.05 2.01 -10.20
N LEU A 307 -21.86 2.53 -11.41
CA LEU A 307 -22.80 3.48 -12.02
C LEU A 307 -24.11 2.78 -12.41
N SER A 308 -25.12 3.61 -12.71
CA SER A 308 -26.44 3.18 -13.17
C SER A 308 -26.40 2.34 -14.44
N ASP A 309 -25.38 2.52 -15.28
CA ASP A 309 -25.11 1.75 -16.50
C ASP A 309 -24.38 0.41 -16.25
N GLY A 310 -24.15 0.06 -14.98
CA GLY A 310 -23.43 -1.13 -14.56
C GLY A 310 -21.91 -1.04 -14.67
N THR A 311 -21.34 0.10 -15.07
CA THR A 311 -19.88 0.26 -15.10
C THR A 311 -19.33 0.43 -13.69
N CYS A 312 -18.25 -0.27 -13.36
CA CYS A 312 -17.54 -0.08 -12.09
C CYS A 312 -16.53 1.06 -12.27
N VAL A 313 -16.65 2.11 -11.46
CA VAL A 313 -15.70 3.23 -11.44
C VAL A 313 -15.18 3.46 -10.04
N GLN A 314 -13.98 4.00 -9.91
CA GLN A 314 -13.43 4.37 -8.60
C GLN A 314 -14.30 5.44 -7.91
N CYS A 315 -14.45 5.39 -6.59
CA CYS A 315 -15.16 6.41 -5.81
C CYS A 315 -14.32 7.70 -5.72
N MET A 316 -14.59 8.64 -6.64
CA MET A 316 -13.69 9.78 -6.88
C MET A 316 -13.74 10.86 -5.79
N TRP A 317 -14.77 10.91 -4.96
CA TRP A 317 -14.95 11.97 -3.95
C TRP A 317 -13.95 11.88 -2.79
N LEU A 318 -13.51 10.66 -2.43
CA LEU A 318 -12.63 10.40 -1.29
C LEU A 318 -11.27 9.80 -1.69
N ALA A 319 -10.92 9.81 -2.98
CA ALA A 319 -9.72 9.17 -3.49
C ALA A 319 -8.55 10.14 -3.75
N PRO A 320 -7.60 10.31 -2.80
CA PRO A 320 -6.32 10.93 -3.09
C PRO A 320 -5.53 10.24 -4.20
N ILE A 321 -5.52 8.91 -4.25
CA ILE A 321 -4.83 8.14 -5.29
C ILE A 321 -5.86 7.72 -6.33
N ILE A 322 -5.69 8.14 -7.59
CA ILE A 322 -6.52 7.65 -8.70
C ILE A 322 -5.76 6.51 -9.36
N SER A 323 -6.41 5.37 -9.50
CA SER A 323 -5.86 4.22 -10.23
C SER A 323 -6.76 3.95 -11.41
N TYR A 324 -6.23 4.15 -12.61
CA TYR A 324 -6.90 3.81 -13.85
C TYR A 324 -6.30 2.51 -14.37
N ASP A 325 -7.14 1.48 -14.49
CA ASP A 325 -6.65 0.12 -14.72
C ASP A 325 -6.41 -0.21 -16.21
N LYS A 326 -6.99 0.57 -17.13
CA LYS A 326 -6.96 0.28 -18.57
C LYS A 326 -6.03 1.22 -19.33
N PHE A 327 -4.93 0.69 -19.86
CA PHE A 327 -3.85 1.50 -20.43
C PHE A 327 -4.26 2.39 -21.61
N TYR A 328 -4.89 1.86 -22.66
CA TYR A 328 -5.23 2.61 -23.87
C TYR A 328 -6.60 3.28 -23.86
N HIS A 329 -7.38 3.13 -22.78
CA HIS A 329 -8.72 3.71 -22.73
C HIS A 329 -8.67 5.23 -22.55
N LEU A 330 -9.51 5.92 -23.31
CA LEU A 330 -9.79 7.34 -23.09
C LEU A 330 -10.63 7.51 -21.82
N VAL A 331 -10.23 8.43 -20.93
CA VAL A 331 -11.05 8.81 -19.78
C VAL A 331 -12.32 9.53 -20.28
N PRO A 332 -13.52 9.04 -19.97
CA PRO A 332 -14.77 9.72 -20.34
C PRO A 332 -14.83 11.14 -19.78
N HIS A 333 -15.49 12.05 -20.51
CA HIS A 333 -15.52 13.46 -20.12
C HIS A 333 -16.12 13.69 -18.71
N SER A 334 -17.17 12.96 -18.35
CA SER A 334 -17.79 13.00 -17.02
C SER A 334 -16.82 12.60 -15.90
N GLN A 335 -16.01 11.56 -16.13
CA GLN A 335 -14.98 11.12 -15.18
C GLN A 335 -13.84 12.14 -15.08
N MET A 336 -13.44 12.74 -16.20
CA MET A 336 -12.41 13.78 -16.20
C MET A 336 -12.82 15.01 -15.38
N GLN A 337 -14.09 15.43 -15.47
CA GLN A 337 -14.62 16.52 -14.63
C GLN A 337 -14.53 16.18 -13.13
N ALA A 338 -14.91 14.97 -12.75
CA ALA A 338 -14.78 14.50 -11.37
C ALA A 338 -13.31 14.45 -10.91
N TYR A 339 -12.38 14.07 -11.78
CA TYR A 339 -10.94 14.13 -11.48
C TYR A 339 -10.47 15.56 -11.21
N ILE A 340 -10.86 16.52 -12.05
CA ILE A 340 -10.48 17.93 -11.84
C ILE A 340 -11.00 18.44 -10.49
N ILE A 341 -12.28 18.18 -10.19
CA ILE A 341 -12.89 18.59 -8.91
C ILE A 341 -12.17 17.95 -7.73
N ASN A 342 -11.86 16.65 -7.80
CA ASN A 342 -11.08 15.95 -6.78
C ASN A 342 -9.70 16.60 -6.58
N ARG A 343 -8.97 16.90 -7.67
CA ARG A 343 -7.63 17.51 -7.57
C ARG A 343 -7.64 18.90 -6.95
N ILE A 344 -8.62 19.73 -7.31
CA ILE A 344 -8.83 21.04 -6.68
C ILE A 344 -9.19 20.87 -5.19
N GLY A 345 -10.11 19.95 -4.88
CA GLY A 345 -10.53 19.65 -3.51
C GLY A 345 -9.36 19.20 -2.62
N LEU A 346 -8.48 18.32 -3.12
CA LEU A 346 -7.29 17.86 -2.39
C LEU A 346 -6.31 19.00 -2.10
N CYS A 347 -6.10 19.90 -3.06
CA CYS A 347 -5.27 21.10 -2.83
C CYS A 347 -5.86 21.98 -1.72
N ILE A 348 -7.17 22.24 -1.77
CA ILE A 348 -7.88 23.03 -0.74
C ILE A 348 -7.76 22.34 0.63
N LEU A 349 -8.04 21.04 0.71
CA LEU A 349 -7.91 20.26 1.94
C LEU A 349 -6.47 20.25 2.48
N GLY A 350 -5.47 20.17 1.60
CA GLY A 350 -4.06 20.27 1.97
C GLY A 350 -3.74 21.61 2.62
N VAL A 351 -4.20 22.72 2.03
CA VAL A 351 -4.02 24.07 2.60
C VAL A 351 -4.72 24.18 3.95
N ILE A 352 -5.97 23.70 4.08
CA ILE A 352 -6.70 23.68 5.35
C ILE A 352 -5.91 22.90 6.41
N CYS A 353 -5.40 21.71 6.08
CA CYS A 353 -4.60 20.91 7.01
C CYS A 353 -3.35 21.65 7.50
N LEU A 354 -2.65 22.38 6.63
CA LEU A 354 -1.49 23.19 7.02
C LEU A 354 -1.87 24.39 7.90
N LEU A 355 -2.98 25.06 7.61
CA LEU A 355 -3.47 26.17 8.44
C LEU A 355 -3.89 25.67 9.83
N THR A 356 -4.60 24.55 9.90
CA THR A 356 -4.95 23.90 11.17
C THR A 356 -3.71 23.45 11.94
N SER A 357 -2.69 22.95 11.24
CA SER A 357 -1.39 22.60 11.83
C SER A 357 -0.73 23.82 12.49
N CYS A 358 -0.73 24.96 11.80
CA CYS A 358 -0.26 26.23 12.35
C CYS A 358 -1.04 26.64 13.60
N HIS A 359 -2.36 26.49 13.56
CA HIS A 359 -3.23 26.84 14.69
C HIS A 359 -2.99 25.96 15.92
N ILE A 360 -2.86 24.64 15.75
CA ILE A 360 -2.56 23.69 16.84
C ILE A 360 -1.23 24.05 17.50
N TRP A 361 -0.19 24.32 16.70
CA TRP A 361 1.11 24.72 17.21
C TRP A 361 1.07 26.04 18.00
N ALA A 362 0.25 26.99 17.55
CA ALA A 362 0.05 28.26 18.24
C ALA A 362 -0.54 28.06 19.65
N ARG A 363 -1.59 27.24 19.75
CA ARG A 363 -2.26 26.93 21.02
C ARG A 363 -1.37 26.15 21.99
N THR A 364 -0.58 25.19 21.51
CA THR A 364 0.34 24.43 22.36
C THR A 364 1.46 25.31 22.95
N SER A 365 1.91 26.30 22.18
CA SER A 365 2.89 27.29 22.60
C SER A 365 2.38 28.21 23.73
N GLU A 366 1.10 28.58 23.69
CA GLU A 366 0.48 29.47 24.68
C GLU A 366 0.15 28.75 26.00
N ALA A 367 -0.34 27.51 25.91
CA ALA A 367 -0.54 26.66 27.09
C ALA A 367 0.77 26.38 27.85
N GLY A 368 1.89 26.25 27.12
CA GLY A 368 3.23 26.13 27.72
C GLY A 368 3.64 27.36 28.55
N LYS A 369 3.34 28.57 28.06
CA LYS A 369 3.61 29.83 28.78
C LYS A 369 2.77 29.97 30.06
N GLN A 370 1.50 29.56 30.04
CA GLN A 370 0.64 29.58 31.24
C GLN A 370 1.07 28.55 32.29
N SER A 371 1.50 27.34 31.89
CA SER A 371 1.99 26.35 32.85
C SER A 371 3.30 26.75 33.53
N LYS A 372 4.16 27.55 32.86
CA LYS A 372 5.39 28.10 33.46
C LYS A 372 5.13 29.11 34.57
N LYS A 373 4.00 29.84 34.56
CA LYS A 373 3.58 30.66 35.71
C LYS A 373 3.15 29.81 36.91
N PHE A 374 2.79 28.54 36.70
CA PHE A 374 2.25 27.65 37.74
C PHE A 374 3.26 26.61 38.26
N LYS A 375 4.38 26.35 37.55
CA LYS A 375 5.30 25.23 37.84
C LYS A 375 6.69 25.60 38.37
N ILE A 376 6.94 26.86 38.72
CA ILE A 376 8.19 27.25 39.40
C ILE A 376 8.15 26.93 40.91
N SER A 377 7.04 26.44 41.46
CA SER A 377 6.92 26.10 42.89
C SER A 377 7.19 24.63 43.27
N HIS A 378 7.33 23.69 42.31
CA HIS A 378 7.55 22.28 42.66
C HIS A 378 8.39 21.53 41.61
N VAL A 379 9.71 21.67 41.70
CA VAL A 379 10.62 20.62 41.23
C VAL A 379 11.67 20.40 42.32
N SER A 380 11.31 19.59 43.31
CA SER A 380 12.25 18.92 44.19
C SER A 380 11.92 17.43 44.26
N SER A 381 12.97 16.61 44.23
CA SER A 381 13.00 15.15 44.38
C SER A 381 12.72 14.28 43.14
N ILE A 382 13.76 14.10 42.31
CA ILE A 382 13.96 12.81 41.65
C ILE A 382 14.76 11.96 42.63
N LYS A 383 14.08 11.15 43.45
CA LYS A 383 14.72 10.10 44.25
C LYS A 383 15.28 9.03 43.30
N HIS A 384 16.57 8.74 43.43
CA HIS A 384 17.20 7.54 42.87
C HIS A 384 16.46 6.29 43.38
N LEU A 385 15.58 5.71 42.56
CA LEU A 385 15.05 4.37 42.81
C LEU A 385 16.06 3.34 42.31
N ASN A 386 16.61 2.55 43.23
CA ASN A 386 17.31 1.31 42.90
C ASN A 386 16.36 0.35 42.17
N PRO A 387 16.81 -0.35 41.11
CA PRO A 387 15.94 -1.28 40.39
C PRO A 387 15.57 -2.48 41.28
N PRO A 388 14.29 -2.90 41.33
CA PRO A 388 13.89 -4.12 42.04
C PRO A 388 14.67 -5.33 41.51
N LYS A 389 15.45 -5.96 42.40
CA LYS A 389 16.35 -7.08 42.10
C LYS A 389 15.63 -8.36 41.64
N ASN A 390 14.31 -8.49 41.82
CA ASN A 390 13.53 -9.67 41.42
C ASN A 390 12.21 -9.27 40.74
N ILE A 391 12.29 -8.89 39.47
CA ILE A 391 11.10 -8.83 38.61
C ILE A 391 10.77 -10.27 38.20
N GLY A 392 9.68 -10.82 38.75
CA GLY A 392 9.16 -12.14 38.38
C GLY A 392 8.93 -12.25 36.87
N ALA A 393 9.02 -13.46 36.32
CA ALA A 393 8.92 -13.72 34.87
C ALA A 393 7.69 -13.05 34.23
N PHE A 394 6.57 -12.99 34.95
CA PHE A 394 5.33 -12.36 34.50
C PHE A 394 5.43 -10.83 34.37
N ALA A 395 6.01 -10.14 35.36
CA ALA A 395 6.21 -8.70 35.29
C ALA A 395 7.20 -8.31 34.18
N PHE A 396 8.19 -9.17 33.92
CA PHE A 396 9.13 -9.04 32.80
C PHE A 396 8.46 -9.23 31.43
N VAL A 397 7.57 -10.21 31.30
CA VAL A 397 6.76 -10.44 30.09
C VAL A 397 5.81 -9.27 29.87
N LYS A 398 5.11 -8.80 30.91
CA LYS A 398 4.24 -7.61 30.85
C LYS A 398 5.00 -6.36 30.40
N TYR A 399 6.24 -6.19 30.86
CA TYR A 399 7.10 -5.07 30.46
C TYR A 399 7.55 -5.18 28.99
N ASN A 400 8.00 -6.37 28.56
CA ASN A 400 8.38 -6.58 27.17
C ASN A 400 7.17 -6.51 26.23
N ALA A 401 5.99 -6.95 26.63
CA ALA A 401 4.75 -6.78 25.87
C ALA A 401 4.41 -5.30 25.73
N LYS A 402 4.53 -4.49 26.80
CA LYS A 402 4.30 -3.04 26.73
C LYS A 402 5.27 -2.31 25.77
N ILE A 403 6.50 -2.82 25.61
CA ILE A 403 7.52 -2.25 24.73
C ILE A 403 7.39 -2.77 23.30
N ALA A 404 7.22 -4.08 23.11
CA ALA A 404 7.13 -4.72 21.82
C ALA A 404 5.79 -4.44 21.12
N ALA A 405 4.75 -4.20 21.91
CA ALA A 405 3.37 -4.11 21.48
C ALA A 405 2.79 -2.76 21.91
N SER A 406 3.32 -1.65 21.36
CA SER A 406 2.72 -0.34 21.63
C SER A 406 1.26 -0.34 21.17
N PRO A 407 0.29 0.12 21.98
CA PRO A 407 -1.14 0.02 21.64
C PRO A 407 -1.47 0.60 20.26
N ILE A 408 -0.73 1.63 19.85
CA ILE A 408 -0.86 2.28 18.54
C ILE A 408 -0.37 1.37 17.41
N GLN A 409 0.79 0.70 17.55
CA GLN A 409 1.30 -0.23 16.53
C GLN A 409 0.40 -1.46 16.37
N LEU A 410 -0.14 -1.96 17.49
CA LEU A 410 -1.10 -3.05 17.47
C LEU A 410 -2.40 -2.65 16.79
N PHE A 411 -2.87 -1.43 17.04
CA PHE A 411 -4.04 -0.88 16.37
C PHE A 411 -3.81 -0.70 14.86
N ILE A 412 -2.63 -0.21 14.45
CA ILE A 412 -2.25 -0.11 13.03
C ILE A 412 -2.21 -1.49 12.38
N ALA A 413 -1.54 -2.46 13.02
CA ALA A 413 -1.45 -3.82 12.53
C ALA A 413 -2.83 -4.47 12.42
N PHE A 414 -3.73 -4.20 13.37
CA PHE A 414 -5.10 -4.69 13.35
C PHE A 414 -5.93 -4.06 12.23
N ILE A 415 -5.83 -2.75 11.99
CA ILE A 415 -6.48 -2.08 10.86
C ILE A 415 -5.98 -2.66 9.52
N LEU A 416 -4.68 -2.89 9.40
CA LEU A 416 -4.11 -3.51 8.19
C LEU A 416 -4.60 -4.93 7.99
N LEU A 417 -4.85 -5.69 9.06
CA LEU A 417 -5.45 -7.01 8.97
C LEU A 417 -6.95 -6.95 8.65
N LEU A 418 -7.69 -5.93 9.11
CA LEU A 418 -9.09 -5.71 8.72
C LEU A 418 -9.26 -5.36 7.22
N PHE A 419 -8.20 -4.89 6.54
CA PHE A 419 -8.19 -4.66 5.08
C PHE A 419 -8.46 -5.95 4.28
N THR A 420 -8.13 -7.12 4.85
CA THR A 420 -8.37 -8.40 4.19
C THR A 420 -9.86 -8.69 4.06
N ILE A 421 -10.65 -8.23 5.04
CA ILE A 421 -12.09 -8.41 5.12
C ILE A 421 -12.81 -7.58 4.05
N THR A 422 -12.33 -6.36 3.79
CA THR A 422 -12.97 -5.43 2.84
C THR A 422 -12.77 -5.86 1.39
N THR A 423 -11.56 -6.32 1.04
CA THR A 423 -11.26 -6.84 -0.31
C THR A 423 -12.05 -8.12 -0.62
N MET A 424 -12.30 -8.97 0.37
CA MET A 424 -13.14 -10.17 0.24
C MET A 424 -14.62 -9.84 0.02
N LEU A 425 -15.16 -8.86 0.75
CA LEU A 425 -16.56 -8.40 0.61
C LEU A 425 -16.86 -7.78 -0.76
N THR A 426 -15.87 -7.18 -1.42
CA THR A 426 -16.06 -6.55 -2.74
C THR A 426 -15.95 -7.50 -3.92
N GLU A 427 -15.22 -8.61 -3.81
CA GLU A 427 -14.90 -9.45 -4.98
C GLU A 427 -15.67 -10.78 -5.07
N ASN A 428 -16.48 -11.16 -4.08
CA ASN A 428 -17.28 -12.41 -4.09
C ASN A 428 -16.41 -13.65 -4.44
N ARG A 429 -15.23 -13.72 -3.80
CA ARG A 429 -14.15 -14.68 -4.10
C ARG A 429 -14.13 -15.83 -3.10
N GLY A 430 -13.82 -17.04 -3.57
CA GLY A 430 -13.93 -18.28 -2.80
C GLY A 430 -12.85 -18.49 -1.72
N VAL A 431 -13.03 -19.51 -0.86
CA VAL A 431 -12.19 -19.83 0.32
C VAL A 431 -10.68 -19.95 0.01
N THR A 432 -10.32 -20.31 -1.22
CA THR A 432 -8.91 -20.44 -1.66
C THR A 432 -8.24 -19.08 -1.93
N GLU A 433 -9.00 -18.02 -2.20
CA GLU A 433 -8.47 -16.67 -2.47
C GLU A 433 -8.31 -15.83 -1.20
N ILE A 434 -8.89 -16.29 -0.08
CA ILE A 434 -8.67 -15.77 1.29
C ILE A 434 -7.16 -15.63 1.59
N GLY A 435 -6.36 -16.61 1.18
CA GLY A 435 -4.91 -16.58 1.38
C GLY A 435 -4.19 -15.44 0.65
N ARG A 436 -4.67 -14.99 -0.51
CA ARG A 436 -4.02 -13.94 -1.33
C ARG A 436 -4.16 -12.55 -0.67
N SER A 437 -5.35 -12.23 -0.18
CA SER A 437 -5.62 -10.96 0.50
C SER A 437 -4.95 -10.92 1.89
N ILE A 438 -5.01 -12.04 2.62
CA ILE A 438 -4.50 -12.12 3.98
C ILE A 438 -2.96 -11.98 4.05
N LEU A 439 -2.22 -12.57 3.10
CA LEU A 439 -0.76 -12.63 3.21
C LEU A 439 -0.05 -11.30 2.96
N GLY A 440 -0.56 -10.48 2.04
CA GLY A 440 -0.05 -9.12 1.80
C GLY A 440 -0.19 -8.26 3.05
N SER A 441 -1.40 -8.18 3.59
CA SER A 441 -1.72 -7.43 4.80
C SER A 441 -0.93 -7.88 6.02
N ILE A 442 -0.65 -9.19 6.15
CA ILE A 442 0.16 -9.74 7.23
C ILE A 442 1.62 -9.33 7.12
N ALA A 443 2.19 -9.31 5.92
CA ALA A 443 3.55 -8.82 5.75
C ALA A 443 3.66 -7.37 6.22
N TRP A 444 2.66 -6.52 5.90
CA TRP A 444 2.61 -5.11 6.29
C TRP A 444 2.46 -4.97 7.81
N ALA A 445 1.54 -5.72 8.41
CA ALA A 445 1.36 -5.76 9.86
C ALA A 445 2.63 -6.23 10.58
N SER A 446 3.31 -7.23 10.04
CA SER A 446 4.54 -7.81 10.61
C SER A 446 5.70 -6.84 10.59
N VAL A 447 5.88 -6.10 9.49
CA VAL A 447 6.89 -5.04 9.39
C VAL A 447 6.70 -3.99 10.51
N ILE A 448 5.47 -3.53 10.73
CA ILE A 448 5.18 -2.49 11.73
C ILE A 448 5.37 -2.97 13.16
N VAL A 449 4.95 -4.21 13.44
CA VAL A 449 5.05 -4.79 14.79
C VAL A 449 6.52 -5.09 15.14
N PHE A 450 7.34 -5.49 14.16
CA PHE A 450 8.74 -5.87 14.40
C PHE A 450 9.74 -4.73 14.24
N SER A 451 9.41 -3.66 13.53
CA SER A 451 10.31 -2.53 13.30
C SER A 451 10.78 -1.84 14.59
N ASN A 452 10.02 -2.00 15.68
CA ASN A 452 10.33 -1.39 16.98
C ASN A 452 11.09 -2.34 17.92
N ILE A 453 11.47 -3.54 17.46
CA ILE A 453 12.37 -4.45 18.19
C ILE A 453 13.81 -3.92 18.03
N TYR A 454 14.01 -2.73 18.58
CA TYR A 454 15.29 -2.04 18.53
C TYR A 454 16.26 -2.63 19.56
N SER A 455 17.55 -2.75 19.23
CA SER A 455 18.60 -3.03 20.21
C SER A 455 18.57 -1.94 21.28
N ILE A 456 18.38 -2.33 22.54
CA ILE A 456 18.15 -1.49 23.72
C ILE A 456 19.14 -0.30 23.84
N GLU A 457 20.31 -0.35 23.20
CA GLU A 457 21.36 0.68 23.27
C GLU A 457 20.99 2.10 22.84
N TYR A 458 20.00 2.33 21.97
CA TYR A 458 19.75 3.69 21.43
C TYR A 458 18.33 4.23 21.61
N SER A 459 17.47 3.54 22.38
CA SER A 459 16.22 4.14 22.82
C SER A 459 16.50 5.10 23.99
N HIS A 460 16.29 6.40 23.79
CA HIS A 460 16.44 7.44 24.84
C HIS A 460 15.46 7.31 26.03
N LYS A 461 14.68 6.24 26.13
CA LYS A 461 13.83 5.97 27.30
C LYS A 461 14.67 5.40 28.43
N THR A 462 15.27 6.31 29.19
CA THR A 462 16.22 6.08 30.29
C THR A 462 15.82 4.98 31.28
N MET A 463 14.53 4.78 31.63
CA MET A 463 14.14 3.68 32.54
C MET A 463 14.23 2.28 31.93
N ASP A 464 13.99 2.11 30.62
CA ASP A 464 13.98 0.79 29.97
C ASP A 464 15.39 0.17 29.90
N ASN A 465 16.40 1.03 29.74
CA ASN A 465 17.81 0.64 29.71
C ASN A 465 18.31 0.15 31.07
N PHE A 466 17.81 0.70 32.18
CA PHE A 466 18.22 0.31 33.53
C PHE A 466 17.74 -1.09 33.93
N TYR A 467 16.59 -1.56 33.42
CA TYR A 467 16.05 -2.88 33.76
C TYR A 467 16.61 -4.04 32.92
N LEU A 468 17.16 -3.75 31.75
CA LEU A 468 17.52 -4.77 30.74
C LEU A 468 19.03 -4.87 30.48
N THR A 469 19.84 -3.99 31.08
CA THR A 469 21.28 -3.85 30.84
C THR A 469 22.11 -5.09 31.21
N ASN A 470 21.63 -5.92 32.14
CA ASN A 470 22.39 -7.05 32.69
C ASN A 470 21.94 -8.45 32.19
N ARG A 471 21.17 -8.53 31.09
CA ARG A 471 20.64 -9.80 30.57
C ARG A 471 21.05 -10.07 29.12
N ASN A 472 21.08 -11.35 28.73
CA ASN A 472 21.46 -11.79 27.39
C ASN A 472 20.62 -11.09 26.30
N LYS A 473 21.26 -10.15 25.57
CA LYS A 473 20.64 -9.31 24.52
C LYS A 473 19.89 -10.15 23.47
N LEU A 474 20.43 -11.31 23.11
CA LEU A 474 19.83 -12.24 22.13
C LEU A 474 18.53 -12.86 22.68
N GLY A 475 18.53 -13.24 23.95
CA GLY A 475 17.35 -13.80 24.61
C GLY A 475 16.20 -12.78 24.71
N ILE A 476 16.52 -11.48 24.82
CA ILE A 476 15.51 -10.42 24.81
C ILE A 476 14.92 -10.25 23.41
N MET A 477 15.76 -10.23 22.36
CA MET A 477 15.30 -10.14 20.98
C MET A 477 14.42 -11.33 20.58
N ALA A 478 14.83 -12.57 20.88
CA ALA A 478 14.05 -13.77 20.60
C ALA A 478 12.69 -13.77 21.31
N ARG A 479 12.64 -13.33 22.57
CA ARG A 479 11.38 -13.21 23.32
C ARG A 479 10.44 -12.16 22.73
N ARG A 480 10.96 -11.03 22.25
CA ARG A 480 10.15 -9.98 21.60
C ARG A 480 9.60 -10.44 20.25
N ILE A 481 10.40 -11.15 19.45
CA ILE A 481 9.94 -11.83 18.22
C ILE A 481 8.80 -12.79 18.55
N PHE A 482 8.96 -13.62 19.58
CA PHE A 482 7.93 -14.58 20.00
C PHE A 482 6.62 -13.89 20.42
N ILE A 483 6.69 -12.86 21.28
CA ILE A 483 5.51 -12.09 21.70
C ILE A 483 4.76 -11.49 20.50
N ASN A 484 5.51 -10.93 19.54
CA ASN A 484 4.95 -10.33 18.35
C ASN A 484 4.32 -11.36 17.39
N LEU A 485 4.93 -12.55 17.24
CA LEU A 485 4.32 -13.67 16.51
C LEU A 485 3.02 -14.14 17.16
N CYS A 486 2.98 -14.27 18.50
CA CYS A 486 1.76 -14.63 19.23
C CYS A 486 0.64 -13.60 19.00
N PHE A 487 0.98 -12.31 18.97
CA PHE A 487 -0.01 -11.26 18.69
C PHE A 487 -0.58 -11.38 17.28
N ILE A 488 0.28 -11.57 16.28
CA ILE A 488 -0.14 -11.75 14.89
C ILE A 488 -0.97 -13.03 14.73
N PHE A 489 -0.63 -14.11 15.44
CA PHE A 489 -1.41 -15.35 15.46
C PHE A 489 -2.85 -15.13 15.95
N ILE A 490 -3.01 -14.40 17.06
CA ILE A 490 -4.32 -14.06 17.59
C ILE A 490 -5.11 -13.23 16.56
N MET A 491 -4.49 -12.21 15.98
CA MET A 491 -5.18 -11.33 15.03
C MET A 491 -5.57 -12.03 13.73
N VAL A 492 -4.69 -12.86 13.17
CA VAL A 492 -5.00 -13.66 11.97
C VAL A 492 -6.13 -14.64 12.25
N SER A 493 -6.15 -15.24 13.45
CA SER A 493 -7.26 -16.13 13.84
C SER A 493 -8.59 -15.38 13.92
N ILE A 494 -8.61 -14.21 14.57
CA ILE A 494 -9.83 -13.37 14.66
C ILE A 494 -10.34 -13.00 13.26
N VAL A 495 -9.46 -12.50 12.39
CA VAL A 495 -9.82 -12.10 11.03
C VAL A 495 -10.34 -13.28 10.21
N PHE A 496 -9.65 -14.44 10.26
CA PHE A 496 -10.09 -15.65 9.57
C PHE A 496 -11.50 -16.11 9.99
N PHE A 497 -11.81 -16.07 11.29
CA PHE A 497 -13.14 -16.46 11.77
C PHE A 497 -14.23 -15.44 11.41
N ILE A 498 -13.91 -14.14 11.37
CA ILE A 498 -14.83 -13.11 10.87
C ILE A 498 -15.10 -13.34 9.37
N ASP A 499 -14.06 -13.60 8.58
CA ASP A 499 -14.18 -13.88 7.14
C ASP A 499 -15.02 -15.14 6.89
N LEU A 500 -14.82 -16.19 7.68
CA LEU A 500 -15.63 -17.40 7.63
C LEU A 500 -17.11 -17.09 7.88
N PHE A 501 -17.41 -16.30 8.92
CA PHE A 501 -18.76 -15.93 9.30
C PHE A 501 -19.47 -15.07 8.24
N LEU A 502 -18.72 -14.20 7.54
CA LEU A 502 -19.27 -13.37 6.47
C LEU A 502 -19.52 -14.14 5.17
N THR A 503 -18.79 -15.23 4.93
CA THR A 503 -18.87 -16.01 3.69
C THR A 503 -19.93 -17.12 3.76
N ASP A 504 -20.20 -17.68 4.95
CA ASP A 504 -21.02 -18.88 5.09
C ASP A 504 -22.52 -18.58 5.31
N LYS A 505 -23.21 -18.22 4.22
CA LYS A 505 -24.68 -18.26 4.15
C LYS A 505 -25.26 -19.40 3.32
N SER A 506 -24.45 -20.32 2.77
CA SER A 506 -25.01 -21.45 2.02
C SER A 506 -24.11 -22.69 1.93
N HIS A 507 -24.66 -23.80 2.46
CA HIS A 507 -24.47 -25.21 2.07
C HIS A 507 -23.59 -26.13 2.96
N GLY A 508 -24.19 -26.73 3.99
CA GLY A 508 -24.13 -28.19 4.31
C GLY A 508 -22.79 -28.89 4.63
N ASN A 509 -22.75 -29.52 5.82
CA ASN A 509 -21.91 -30.59 6.43
C ASN A 509 -20.61 -31.18 5.80
N VAL A 510 -20.24 -30.96 4.54
CA VAL A 510 -18.93 -31.38 3.95
C VAL A 510 -17.82 -30.35 4.23
N ILE A 511 -18.19 -29.24 4.87
CA ILE A 511 -17.38 -28.02 5.05
C ILE A 511 -16.31 -28.14 6.16
N GLY A 512 -16.53 -28.92 7.22
CA GLY A 512 -15.70 -28.89 8.43
C GLY A 512 -14.22 -29.28 8.22
N THR A 513 -13.96 -30.34 7.46
CA THR A 513 -12.59 -30.81 7.19
C THR A 513 -11.84 -29.90 6.20
N ILE A 514 -12.56 -29.30 5.24
CA ILE A 514 -11.99 -28.36 4.26
C ILE A 514 -11.65 -27.02 4.93
N ILE A 515 -12.50 -26.52 5.83
CA ILE A 515 -12.22 -25.32 6.64
C ILE A 515 -10.99 -25.56 7.50
N LEU A 516 -10.95 -26.68 8.23
CA LEU A 516 -9.86 -26.96 9.16
C LEU A 516 -8.51 -27.04 8.43
N MET A 517 -8.46 -27.73 7.28
CA MET A 517 -7.25 -27.81 6.48
C MET A 517 -6.85 -26.45 5.88
N SER A 518 -7.81 -25.60 5.54
CA SER A 518 -7.56 -24.24 5.03
C SER A 518 -7.09 -23.29 6.12
N TYR A 519 -7.61 -23.42 7.34
CA TYR A 519 -7.18 -22.65 8.52
C TYR A 519 -5.71 -22.93 8.87
N PHE A 520 -5.34 -24.21 8.96
CA PHE A 520 -3.95 -24.60 9.27
C PHE A 520 -2.97 -24.11 8.21
N LYS A 521 -3.30 -24.26 6.93
CA LYS A 521 -2.49 -23.74 5.83
C LYS A 521 -2.34 -22.23 5.91
N THR A 522 -3.44 -21.50 6.13
CA THR A 522 -3.41 -20.04 6.27
C THR A 522 -2.49 -19.64 7.42
N ILE A 523 -2.66 -20.21 8.61
CA ILE A 523 -1.82 -19.87 9.78
C ILE A 523 -0.34 -20.13 9.53
N ILE A 524 0.03 -21.32 9.04
CA ILE A 524 1.45 -21.66 8.83
C ILE A 524 2.09 -20.67 7.83
N THR A 525 1.36 -20.35 6.76
CA THR A 525 1.78 -19.41 5.73
C THR A 525 1.95 -18.01 6.31
N CYS A 526 0.98 -17.55 7.09
CA CYS A 526 0.95 -16.26 7.77
C CYS A 526 2.08 -16.10 8.77
N MET A 527 2.34 -17.13 9.59
CA MET A 527 3.43 -17.12 10.57
C MET A 527 4.80 -17.12 9.90
N SER A 528 4.99 -17.92 8.85
CA SER A 528 6.25 -17.98 8.10
C SER A 528 6.55 -16.65 7.40
N CYS A 529 5.52 -16.05 6.80
CA CYS A 529 5.59 -14.71 6.20
C CYS A 529 5.93 -13.65 7.26
N SER A 530 5.23 -13.67 8.40
CA SER A 530 5.42 -12.73 9.48
C SER A 530 6.83 -12.77 10.07
N LEU A 531 7.35 -13.97 10.30
CA LEU A 531 8.72 -14.18 10.78
C LEU A 531 9.74 -13.54 9.83
N PHE A 532 9.61 -13.78 8.53
CA PHE A 532 10.55 -13.27 7.53
C PHE A 532 10.52 -11.74 7.42
N PHE A 533 9.36 -11.16 7.15
CA PHE A 533 9.25 -9.71 7.02
C PHE A 533 9.55 -8.99 8.32
N GLY A 534 9.18 -9.60 9.46
CA GLY A 534 9.48 -9.08 10.78
C GLY A 534 10.99 -9.05 11.07
N VAL A 535 11.71 -10.15 10.82
CA VAL A 535 13.16 -10.23 11.02
C VAL A 535 13.91 -9.32 10.04
N CYS A 536 13.48 -9.24 8.77
CA CYS A 536 14.04 -8.30 7.80
C CYS A 536 13.86 -6.84 8.26
N SER A 537 12.64 -6.46 8.65
CA SER A 537 12.34 -5.11 9.16
C SER A 537 13.19 -4.76 10.39
N MET A 538 13.30 -5.69 11.34
CA MET A 538 14.13 -5.53 12.53
C MET A 538 15.62 -5.33 12.18
N THR A 539 16.14 -6.12 11.24
CA THR A 539 17.53 -6.04 10.77
C THR A 539 17.83 -4.68 10.17
N ILE A 540 16.94 -4.22 9.30
CA ILE A 540 17.07 -2.91 8.65
C ILE A 540 16.94 -1.78 9.69
N SER A 541 16.04 -1.93 10.67
CA SER A 541 15.92 -0.97 11.77
C SER A 541 17.22 -0.85 12.57
N ASN A 542 17.85 -1.99 12.88
CA ASN A 542 19.14 -2.02 13.57
C ASN A 542 20.26 -1.39 12.73
N PHE A 543 20.29 -1.63 11.43
CA PHE A 543 21.29 -1.04 10.53
C PHE A 543 21.20 0.49 10.46
N PHE A 544 19.98 1.04 10.37
CA PHE A 544 19.76 2.48 10.29
C PHE A 544 19.61 3.16 11.66
N CYS A 545 19.80 2.43 12.76
CA CYS A 545 19.56 2.88 14.13
C CYS A 545 18.19 3.57 14.34
N THR A 546 17.18 3.21 13.56
CA THR A 546 15.87 3.87 13.56
C THR A 546 14.76 2.87 13.25
N GLY A 547 13.64 2.94 13.99
CA GLY A 547 12.45 2.14 13.69
C GLY A 547 11.93 2.38 12.26
N ILE A 548 12.07 3.61 11.76
CA ILE A 548 11.63 4.03 10.43
C ILE A 548 12.37 3.29 9.32
N GLY A 549 13.70 3.13 9.45
CA GLY A 549 14.47 2.36 8.47
C GLY A 549 13.92 0.95 8.31
N GLY A 550 13.55 0.31 9.44
CA GLY A 550 12.92 -1.00 9.43
C GLY A 550 11.55 -1.04 8.80
N ILE A 551 10.69 -0.04 9.09
CA ILE A 551 9.36 0.07 8.48
C ILE A 551 9.48 0.24 6.97
N VAL A 552 10.23 1.24 6.53
CA VAL A 552 10.42 1.57 5.10
C VAL A 552 11.04 0.41 4.36
N GLY A 553 12.14 -0.15 4.87
CA GLY A 553 12.82 -1.28 4.23
C GLY A 553 11.97 -2.54 4.20
N GLY A 554 11.22 -2.84 5.26
CA GLY A 554 10.29 -3.97 5.30
C GLY A 554 9.15 -3.83 4.29
N PHE A 555 8.55 -2.64 4.16
CA PHE A 555 7.52 -2.38 3.15
C PHE A 555 8.06 -2.53 1.73
N ILE A 556 9.29 -2.11 1.47
CA ILE A 556 9.92 -2.21 0.15
C ILE A 556 10.21 -3.66 -0.23
N ILE A 557 10.77 -4.46 0.69
CA ILE A 557 10.96 -5.89 0.44
C ILE A 557 9.62 -6.50 0.08
N ASN A 558 8.55 -6.15 0.79
CA ASN A 558 7.24 -6.70 0.48
C ASN A 558 6.68 -6.20 -0.86
N ALA A 559 6.87 -4.92 -1.20
CA ALA A 559 6.44 -4.34 -2.47
C ALA A 559 7.18 -4.96 -3.68
N ILE A 560 8.48 -5.25 -3.55
CA ILE A 560 9.28 -5.95 -4.58
C ILE A 560 8.77 -7.37 -4.78
N PHE A 561 8.44 -8.08 -3.69
CA PHE A 561 7.88 -9.43 -3.77
C PHE A 561 6.46 -9.41 -4.37
N LEU A 562 5.67 -8.37 -4.10
CA LEU A 562 4.33 -8.21 -4.67
C LEU A 562 4.36 -7.80 -6.15
N SER A 563 5.25 -6.91 -6.56
CA SER A 563 5.38 -6.47 -7.96
C SER A 563 5.87 -7.58 -8.88
N THR A 564 6.79 -8.41 -8.39
CA THR A 564 7.23 -9.61 -9.10
C THR A 564 6.14 -10.69 -9.19
N ALA A 565 5.15 -10.69 -8.31
CA ALA A 565 3.99 -11.59 -8.37
C ALA A 565 3.00 -11.20 -9.49
N VAL A 566 2.87 -9.92 -9.81
CA VAL A 566 1.98 -9.42 -10.90
C VAL A 566 2.58 -9.71 -12.29
N ALA A 567 3.90 -9.82 -12.40
CA ALA A 567 4.62 -9.99 -13.68
C ALA A 567 4.69 -11.44 -14.23
N ASN A 568 4.04 -12.40 -13.57
CA ASN A 568 3.78 -13.73 -14.11
C ASN A 568 5.03 -14.60 -14.42
N ARG A 569 5.74 -15.10 -13.39
CA ARG A 569 6.36 -16.45 -13.33
C ARG A 569 6.59 -16.90 -11.88
N TYR A 570 6.29 -18.18 -11.62
CA TYR A 570 6.45 -18.89 -10.34
C TYR A 570 7.89 -18.81 -9.81
N SER A 571 8.08 -18.18 -8.65
CA SER A 571 9.37 -18.13 -7.94
C SER A 571 9.26 -18.90 -6.63
N ILE A 572 10.32 -19.63 -6.25
CA ILE A 572 10.42 -20.37 -4.98
C ILE A 572 10.28 -19.46 -3.75
N PHE A 573 10.55 -18.16 -3.94
CA PHE A 573 10.41 -17.09 -2.97
C PHE A 573 8.98 -16.53 -2.89
N ASN A 574 8.04 -17.07 -3.67
CA ASN A 574 6.69 -16.53 -3.81
C ASN A 574 5.65 -17.48 -3.20
N ILE A 575 5.66 -17.58 -1.86
CA ILE A 575 4.60 -18.28 -1.10
C ILE A 575 3.20 -17.81 -1.54
N TYR A 576 3.09 -16.55 -1.98
CA TYR A 576 1.88 -15.89 -2.49
C TYR A 576 1.19 -16.58 -3.68
N ILE A 577 1.95 -17.29 -4.54
CA ILE A 577 1.40 -17.90 -5.78
C ILE A 577 1.13 -19.39 -5.63
N SER A 578 1.80 -20.10 -4.71
CA SER A 578 1.63 -21.56 -4.57
C SER A 578 0.20 -22.00 -4.17
N ASN A 579 -0.60 -21.08 -3.61
CA ASN A 579 -2.00 -21.34 -3.24
C ASN A 579 -3.01 -20.94 -4.34
N LEU A 580 -2.55 -20.29 -5.43
CA LEU A 580 -3.40 -19.80 -6.54
C LEU A 580 -3.72 -20.90 -7.58
N SER A 581 -3.07 -22.06 -7.48
CA SER A 581 -3.14 -23.15 -8.47
C SER A 581 -4.12 -24.25 -8.04
N TYR A 582 -5.40 -23.93 -7.86
CA TYR A 582 -6.46 -24.95 -7.92
C TYR A 582 -7.05 -25.10 -9.33
N THR A 583 -6.63 -24.27 -10.29
CA THR A 583 -7.11 -24.29 -11.68
C THR A 583 -6.33 -25.21 -12.61
N ASN A 584 -5.26 -25.87 -12.14
CA ASN A 584 -4.61 -26.96 -12.87
C ASN A 584 -4.31 -28.14 -11.92
N ILE A 585 -4.93 -29.28 -12.20
CA ILE A 585 -5.04 -30.48 -11.35
C ILE A 585 -3.70 -31.20 -11.08
N ASN A 586 -2.58 -30.74 -11.63
CA ASN A 586 -1.27 -31.40 -11.48
C ASN A 586 -0.15 -30.44 -11.05
N GLN A 587 -0.14 -30.00 -9.78
CA GLN A 587 1.10 -29.45 -9.19
C GLN A 587 1.25 -29.75 -7.68
N ASP A 588 2.52 -29.82 -7.29
CA ASP A 588 3.11 -30.64 -6.24
C ASP A 588 2.89 -30.07 -4.81
N ARG A 589 2.18 -30.79 -3.93
CA ARG A 589 1.97 -30.40 -2.51
C ARG A 589 3.29 -30.11 -1.78
N ALA A 590 4.40 -30.66 -2.27
CA ALA A 590 5.74 -30.44 -1.76
C ALA A 590 6.25 -28.99 -1.91
N LEU A 591 5.77 -28.23 -2.91
CA LEU A 591 6.30 -26.89 -3.20
C LEU A 591 5.94 -25.86 -2.11
N TRP A 592 4.71 -25.91 -1.58
CA TRP A 592 4.26 -25.03 -0.49
C TRP A 592 5.11 -25.22 0.78
N TRP A 593 5.31 -26.48 1.19
CA TRP A 593 6.13 -26.83 2.35
C TRP A 593 7.60 -26.40 2.16
N LYS A 594 8.16 -26.61 0.95
CA LYS A 594 9.52 -26.15 0.62
C LYS A 594 9.67 -24.63 0.76
N SER A 595 8.72 -23.84 0.28
CA SER A 595 8.76 -22.38 0.41
C SER A 595 8.64 -21.92 1.87
N ALA A 596 7.74 -22.49 2.67
CA ALA A 596 7.64 -22.16 4.10
C ALA A 596 8.96 -22.45 4.86
N ILE A 597 9.59 -23.60 4.59
CA ILE A 597 10.88 -23.97 5.16
C ILE A 597 11.99 -23.00 4.76
N ILE A 598 12.03 -22.58 3.48
CA ILE A 598 13.00 -21.60 2.99
C ILE A 598 12.84 -20.25 3.71
N PHE A 599 11.61 -19.74 3.84
CA PHE A 599 11.35 -18.50 4.57
C PHE A 599 11.81 -18.57 6.04
N ILE A 600 11.51 -19.68 6.72
CA ILE A 600 11.97 -19.90 8.10
C ILE A 600 13.50 -19.96 8.16
N GLY A 601 14.12 -20.72 7.26
CA GLY A 601 15.58 -20.89 7.18
C GLY A 601 16.32 -19.58 6.93
N ILE A 602 15.87 -18.77 5.97
CA ILE A 602 16.44 -17.45 5.68
C ILE A 602 16.24 -16.52 6.89
N SER A 603 15.07 -16.54 7.53
CA SER A 603 14.81 -15.73 8.72
C SER A 603 15.78 -16.06 9.86
N LEU A 604 16.04 -17.36 10.09
CA LEU A 604 17.02 -17.81 11.08
C LEU A 604 18.44 -17.38 10.69
N MET A 605 18.80 -17.44 9.41
CA MET A 605 20.09 -16.98 8.92
C MET A 605 20.29 -15.47 9.14
N ILE A 606 19.29 -14.65 8.79
CA ILE A 606 19.32 -13.20 9.02
C ILE A 606 19.40 -12.87 10.52
N PHE A 607 18.65 -13.60 11.36
CA PHE A 607 18.74 -13.46 12.81
C PHE A 607 20.14 -13.80 13.36
N MET A 608 20.79 -14.83 12.80
CA MET A 608 22.17 -15.20 13.15
C MET A 608 23.20 -14.18 12.65
N LEU A 609 22.98 -13.55 11.49
CA LEU A 609 23.81 -12.43 11.02
C LEU A 609 23.71 -11.22 11.96
N ASN A 610 22.52 -10.91 12.46
CA ASN A 610 22.34 -9.87 13.49
C ASN A 610 23.10 -10.18 14.78
N LYS A 611 23.16 -11.45 15.19
CA LYS A 611 23.98 -11.86 16.34
C LYS A 611 25.46 -11.53 16.11
N TRP A 612 25.96 -11.78 14.90
CA TRP A 612 27.36 -11.53 14.55
C TRP A 612 27.70 -10.03 14.50
N THR A 613 26.83 -9.19 13.93
CA THR A 613 27.04 -7.74 13.85
C THR A 613 27.02 -7.07 15.24
N ILE A 614 26.10 -7.46 16.11
CA ILE A 614 26.02 -6.98 17.51
C ILE A 614 27.25 -7.42 18.31
N TYR A 615 27.70 -8.67 18.14
CA TYR A 615 28.90 -9.18 18.82
C TYR A 615 30.18 -8.43 18.40
N ARG A 616 30.32 -8.12 17.11
CA ARG A 616 31.47 -7.36 16.58
C ARG A 616 31.49 -5.92 17.08
N SER A 617 30.34 -5.26 17.19
CA SER A 617 30.21 -3.90 17.75
C SER A 617 30.67 -3.84 19.21
N ASN A 618 30.20 -4.76 20.06
CA ASN A 618 30.62 -4.82 21.48
C ASN A 618 32.13 -5.06 21.62
N LYS A 619 32.74 -5.87 20.74
CA LYS A 619 34.19 -6.17 20.78
C LYS A 619 35.05 -4.98 20.35
N VAL A 620 34.51 -4.05 19.56
CA VAL A 620 35.17 -2.79 19.19
C VAL A 620 35.05 -1.78 20.34
N GLU A 621 33.88 -1.65 20.96
CA GLU A 621 33.65 -0.73 22.08
C GLU A 621 34.44 -1.13 23.35
N LEU A 622 34.57 -2.43 23.63
CA LEU A 622 35.44 -2.95 24.68
C LEU A 622 36.93 -2.72 24.39
N ARG A 623 37.34 -2.74 23.11
CA ARG A 623 38.72 -2.41 22.71
C ARG A 623 39.03 -0.92 22.89
N VAL A 624 38.05 -0.04 22.58
CA VAL A 624 38.17 1.41 22.80
C VAL A 624 38.25 1.73 24.29
N LYS A 625 37.39 1.14 25.13
CA LYS A 625 37.44 1.31 26.59
C LYS A 625 38.73 0.77 27.22
N HIS A 626 39.30 -0.33 26.72
CA HIS A 626 40.60 -0.80 27.19
C HIS A 626 41.77 0.05 26.70
N SER A 627 41.64 0.74 25.56
CA SER A 627 42.68 1.66 25.07
C SER A 627 42.71 3.02 25.76
N THR A 628 41.60 3.47 26.36
CA THR A 628 41.50 4.72 27.12
C THR A 628 41.79 4.56 28.61
N ILE A 629 41.93 3.33 29.10
CA ILE A 629 42.37 3.02 30.47
C ILE A 629 43.82 2.50 30.40
N LYS A 630 44.76 3.37 30.04
CA LYS A 630 46.11 3.26 30.57
C LYS A 630 46.12 4.02 31.90
N PRO A 631 46.43 3.37 33.04
CA PRO A 631 46.68 4.12 34.24
C PRO A 631 47.91 4.99 34.00
N MET A 632 47.77 6.31 34.09
CA MET A 632 48.89 7.17 34.45
C MET A 632 49.30 6.74 35.86
N CYS A 633 50.29 5.85 35.94
CA CYS A 633 51.07 5.63 37.14
C CYS A 633 52.25 6.60 37.11
N ILE A 634 52.22 7.51 38.08
CA ILE A 634 53.30 8.38 38.59
C ILE A 634 53.70 9.54 37.66
#